data_AF-A0A2P6VM70-F1
#
_entry.id   AF-A0A2P6VM70-F1
#
_cell.length_a   1.000
_cell.length_b   1.000
_cell.length_c   1.000
_cell.angle_alpha   90.00
_cell.angle_beta   90.00
_cell.angle_gamma   90.00
#
_symmetry.space_group_name_H-M   'P 1'
#
loop_
_entity.id
_entity.type
_entity.pdbx_description
1 polymer ?
#
loop_
_entity_poly.entity_id
_entity_poly.type
_entity_poly.pdbx_seq_one_letter_code
_entity_poly.pdbx_strand_id
1 'polypeptide(L)'
;MRTGGNTRMMQNMQQQMAPPTPPVDPENEEFVIFVRSKKLPSWVPLSVVKGGTAANMLVKGLDTDFMNLKETTVNTLVNNIGKAVYKDKDQIIASLRKAYPPFKETKEFEFAFKIRDRTNPKEWYLPKNLMEIPPEEDLEKAPLENVKDFFSNAFSGFGAAKKE
;
A
#
# COMPACT_ATOMS: atom_id res chain seq x y z
N MET A 1 45.59 15.48 -5.31
CA MET A 1 44.31 15.31 -4.59
C MET A 1 43.25 14.89 -5.61
N ARG A 2 42.78 13.62 -5.58
CA ARG A 2 41.71 13.13 -6.48
C ARG A 2 40.69 12.36 -5.64
N THR A 3 39.77 13.09 -5.02
CA THR A 3 38.65 12.54 -4.25
C THR A 3 37.37 12.79 -5.05
N GLY A 4 36.99 11.83 -5.89
CA GLY A 4 35.78 11.96 -6.73
C GLY A 4 35.16 10.65 -7.20
N GLY A 5 35.67 9.50 -6.74
CA GLY A 5 35.25 8.17 -7.22
C GLY A 5 34.09 7.52 -6.47
N ASN A 6 33.75 7.99 -5.25
CA ASN A 6 32.88 7.22 -4.35
C ASN A 6 31.38 7.50 -4.48
N THR A 7 30.97 8.67 -4.99
CA THR A 7 29.55 9.06 -5.03
C THR A 7 28.77 8.34 -6.14
N ARG A 8 29.40 8.08 -7.29
CA ARG A 8 28.75 7.40 -8.43
C ARG A 8 28.53 5.91 -8.19
N MET A 9 29.41 5.24 -7.44
CA MET A 9 29.25 3.82 -7.08
C MET A 9 28.14 3.60 -6.05
N MET A 10 27.97 4.50 -5.07
CA MET A 10 26.86 4.43 -4.13
C MET A 10 25.50 4.66 -4.79
N GLN A 11 25.42 5.58 -5.77
CA GLN A 11 24.19 5.85 -6.50
C GLN A 11 23.77 4.66 -7.39
N ASN A 12 24.73 3.99 -8.03
CA ASN A 12 24.47 2.75 -8.78
C ASN A 12 24.05 1.58 -7.88
N MET A 13 24.58 1.47 -6.65
CA MET A 13 24.16 0.41 -5.71
C MET A 13 22.76 0.65 -5.11
N GLN A 14 22.38 1.90 -4.81
CA GLN A 14 21.00 2.22 -4.39
C GLN A 14 19.98 1.90 -5.48
N GLN A 15 20.35 2.09 -6.75
CA GLN A 15 19.51 1.75 -7.90
C GLN A 15 19.40 0.22 -8.13
N GLN A 16 20.36 -0.57 -7.63
CA GLN A 16 20.35 -2.04 -7.70
C GLN A 16 19.49 -2.71 -6.61
N MET A 17 19.08 -1.99 -5.55
CA MET A 17 18.25 -2.54 -4.48
C MET A 17 16.80 -2.05 -4.49
N ALA A 18 16.44 -1.09 -5.35
CA ALA A 18 15.08 -0.61 -5.46
C ALA A 18 14.21 -1.67 -6.20
N PRO A 19 13.04 -2.04 -5.66
CA PRO A 19 12.18 -3.00 -6.34
C PRO A 19 11.71 -2.43 -7.69
N PRO A 20 11.46 -3.29 -8.70
CA PRO A 20 10.98 -2.84 -10.00
C PRO A 20 9.74 -1.97 -9.82
N THR A 21 9.71 -0.83 -10.52
CA THR A 21 8.59 0.10 -10.43
C THR A 21 7.38 -0.51 -11.18
N PRO A 22 6.25 -0.75 -10.51
CA PRO A 22 5.05 -1.24 -11.19
C PRO A 22 4.59 -0.26 -12.26
N PRO A 23 3.93 -0.71 -13.34
CA PRO A 23 3.30 0.21 -14.30
C PRO A 23 2.33 1.15 -13.55
N VAL A 24 2.20 2.39 -14.01
CA VAL A 24 1.26 3.37 -13.44
C VAL A 24 -0.04 3.26 -14.22
N ASP A 25 -1.16 3.12 -13.53
CA ASP A 25 -2.48 3.21 -14.15
C ASP A 25 -2.79 4.67 -14.54
N PRO A 26 -3.12 4.96 -15.82
CA PRO A 26 -3.41 6.32 -16.25
C PRO A 26 -4.78 6.81 -15.78
N GLU A 27 -5.73 5.90 -15.53
CA GLU A 27 -7.13 6.24 -15.28
C GLU A 27 -7.46 6.24 -13.79
N ASN A 28 -6.86 5.31 -13.05
CA ASN A 28 -7.23 5.03 -11.66
C ASN A 28 -6.16 5.45 -10.67
N GLU A 29 -6.60 5.88 -9.50
CA GLU A 29 -5.72 6.08 -8.36
C GLU A 29 -5.21 4.73 -7.86
N GLU A 30 -3.93 4.69 -7.52
CA GLU A 30 -3.28 3.48 -7.03
C GLU A 30 -2.94 3.65 -5.56
N PHE A 31 -3.13 2.57 -4.80
CA PHE A 31 -2.84 2.50 -3.39
C PHE A 31 -1.72 1.51 -3.15
N VAL A 32 -0.73 1.86 -2.36
CA VAL A 32 0.32 0.92 -1.96
C VAL A 32 0.02 0.46 -0.55
N ILE A 33 -0.15 -0.86 -0.38
CA ILE A 33 -0.38 -1.46 0.95
C ILE A 33 0.98 -1.79 1.57
N PHE A 34 1.10 -1.49 2.86
CA PHE A 34 2.27 -1.74 3.68
C PHE A 34 1.90 -2.63 4.86
N VAL A 35 2.88 -3.39 5.33
CA VAL A 35 2.79 -4.22 6.53
C VAL A 35 4.01 -3.99 7.41
N ARG A 36 3.80 -3.97 8.72
CA ARG A 36 4.86 -4.07 9.72
C ARG A 36 4.44 -5.03 10.82
N SER A 37 5.34 -5.23 11.77
CA SER A 37 5.00 -5.89 13.04
C SER A 37 5.81 -5.33 14.19
N LYS A 38 5.38 -5.55 15.42
CA LYS A 38 6.16 -5.13 16.60
C LYS A 38 7.58 -5.72 16.62
N LYS A 39 7.77 -6.94 16.10
CA LYS A 39 9.10 -7.57 15.98
C LYS A 39 9.93 -7.00 14.83
N LEU A 40 9.27 -6.54 13.76
CA LEU A 40 9.88 -5.98 12.56
C LEU A 40 9.24 -4.61 12.29
N PRO A 41 9.73 -3.55 12.96
CA PRO A 41 9.06 -2.25 12.98
C PRO A 41 9.15 -1.51 11.64
N SER A 42 10.01 -1.97 10.73
CA SER A 42 10.13 -1.41 9.38
C SER A 42 8.90 -1.76 8.54
N TRP A 43 8.28 -0.74 7.96
CA TRP A 43 7.21 -0.89 6.98
C TRP A 43 7.73 -1.52 5.69
N VAL A 44 7.10 -2.63 5.30
CA VAL A 44 7.41 -3.36 4.06
C VAL A 44 6.23 -3.19 3.08
N PRO A 45 6.49 -2.76 1.84
CA PRO A 45 5.46 -2.68 0.82
C PRO A 45 5.04 -4.09 0.37
N LEU A 46 3.73 -4.30 0.27
CA LEU A 46 3.13 -5.56 -0.14
C LEU A 46 2.81 -5.56 -1.64
N SER A 47 1.94 -4.67 -2.07
CA SER A 47 1.56 -4.53 -3.48
C SER A 47 0.98 -3.15 -3.75
N VAL A 48 0.86 -2.86 -5.05
CA VAL A 48 0.11 -1.72 -5.58
C VAL A 48 -1.25 -2.22 -6.04
N VAL A 49 -2.29 -1.52 -5.60
CA VAL A 49 -3.69 -1.92 -5.69
C VAL A 49 -4.45 -0.78 -6.39
N LYS A 50 -5.14 -1.10 -7.49
CA LYS A 50 -5.89 -0.11 -8.26
C LYS A 50 -7.24 0.18 -7.60
N GLY A 51 -7.56 1.45 -7.41
CA GLY A 51 -8.87 1.90 -6.99
C GLY A 51 -9.90 1.83 -8.11
N GLY A 52 -11.16 1.59 -7.76
CA GLY A 52 -12.30 1.80 -8.65
C GLY A 52 -12.76 3.24 -8.69
N THR A 53 -13.86 3.51 -9.41
CA THR A 53 -14.45 4.85 -9.55
C THR A 53 -14.69 5.55 -8.21
N ALA A 54 -15.21 4.82 -7.22
CA ALA A 54 -15.46 5.36 -5.88
C ALA A 54 -14.17 5.80 -5.17
N ALA A 55 -13.09 5.01 -5.31
CA ALA A 55 -11.78 5.34 -4.75
C ALA A 55 -11.21 6.62 -5.39
N ASN A 56 -11.31 6.72 -6.73
CA ASN A 56 -10.85 7.89 -7.48
C ASN A 56 -11.60 9.16 -7.05
N MET A 57 -12.91 9.07 -6.81
CA MET A 57 -13.71 10.19 -6.31
C MET A 57 -13.27 10.62 -4.92
N LEU A 58 -13.01 9.67 -4.01
CA LEU A 58 -12.56 9.97 -2.64
C LEU A 58 -11.18 10.62 -2.64
N VAL A 59 -10.23 10.13 -3.44
CA VAL A 59 -8.90 10.75 -3.56
C VAL A 59 -9.00 12.18 -4.07
N LYS A 60 -9.80 12.43 -5.12
CA LYS A 60 -10.06 13.80 -5.60
C LYS A 60 -10.69 14.68 -4.52
N GLY A 61 -11.51 14.12 -3.65
CA GLY A 61 -12.10 14.82 -2.50
C GLY A 61 -11.06 15.28 -1.47
N LEU A 62 -9.93 14.59 -1.34
CA LEU A 62 -8.86 14.97 -0.40
C LEU A 62 -8.17 16.29 -0.74
N ASP A 63 -8.19 16.68 -2.02
CA ASP A 63 -7.62 17.93 -2.52
C ASP A 63 -8.53 19.14 -2.24
N THR A 64 -9.69 18.93 -1.62
CA THR A 64 -10.62 20.02 -1.29
C THR A 64 -10.23 20.67 0.04
N ASP A 65 -10.16 22.01 0.09
CA ASP A 65 -9.72 22.80 1.27
C ASP A 65 -10.63 22.74 2.51
N PHE A 66 -11.72 21.96 2.47
CA PHE A 66 -12.60 21.77 3.62
C PHE A 66 -12.07 20.68 4.56
N MET A 67 -11.37 21.07 5.64
CA MET A 67 -10.78 20.14 6.62
C MET A 67 -11.76 19.06 7.12
N ASN A 68 -13.01 19.42 7.41
CA ASN A 68 -14.03 18.49 7.91
C ASN A 68 -14.40 17.40 6.88
N LEU A 69 -14.38 17.75 5.59
CA LEU A 69 -14.63 16.81 4.50
C LEU A 69 -13.40 15.92 4.25
N LYS A 70 -12.20 16.47 4.43
CA LYS A 70 -10.95 15.73 4.34
C LYS A 70 -10.86 14.60 5.36
N GLU A 71 -11.15 14.87 6.64
CA GLU A 71 -11.14 13.84 7.69
C GLU A 71 -12.16 12.72 7.40
N THR A 72 -13.38 13.09 7.01
CA THR A 72 -14.42 12.11 6.65
C THR A 72 -14.01 11.25 5.45
N THR A 73 -13.36 11.86 4.46
CA THR A 73 -12.85 11.18 3.26
C THR A 73 -11.72 10.23 3.61
N VAL A 74 -10.75 10.67 4.44
CA VAL A 74 -9.68 9.81 4.95
C VAL A 74 -10.26 8.65 5.74
N ASN A 75 -11.21 8.89 6.63
CA ASN A 75 -11.86 7.83 7.40
C ASN A 75 -12.56 6.82 6.47
N THR A 76 -13.23 7.30 5.42
CA THR A 76 -13.87 6.41 4.43
C THR A 76 -12.84 5.57 3.68
N LEU A 77 -11.70 6.16 3.27
CA LEU A 77 -10.59 5.45 2.65
C LEU A 77 -10.03 4.38 3.59
N VAL A 78 -9.68 4.76 4.82
CA VAL A 78 -9.15 3.84 5.84
C VAL A 78 -10.09 2.68 6.08
N ASN A 79 -11.40 2.93 6.19
CA ASN A 79 -12.39 1.88 6.40
C ASN A 79 -12.52 0.91 5.21
N ASN A 80 -12.63 1.42 3.99
CA ASN A 80 -12.78 0.58 2.80
C ASN A 80 -11.52 -0.25 2.54
N ILE A 81 -10.34 0.36 2.69
CA ILE A 81 -9.04 -0.30 2.51
C ILE A 81 -8.78 -1.30 3.61
N GLY A 82 -9.06 -0.92 4.86
CA GLY A 82 -8.92 -1.81 5.99
C GLY A 82 -9.73 -3.09 5.80
N LYS A 83 -11.01 -2.98 5.45
CA LYS A 83 -11.85 -4.16 5.21
C LYS A 83 -11.34 -5.05 4.09
N ALA A 84 -10.88 -4.47 2.99
CA ALA A 84 -10.31 -5.25 1.89
C ALA A 84 -9.07 -6.03 2.35
N VAL A 85 -8.17 -5.35 3.08
CA VAL A 85 -6.96 -5.95 3.63
C VAL A 85 -7.28 -7.03 4.66
N TYR A 86 -8.21 -6.79 5.59
CA TYR A 86 -8.58 -7.76 6.63
C TYR A 86 -9.31 -8.98 6.08
N LYS A 87 -10.18 -8.78 5.09
CA LYS A 87 -10.88 -9.87 4.41
C LYS A 87 -9.91 -10.88 3.78
N ASP A 88 -8.86 -10.38 3.13
CA ASP A 88 -7.86 -11.22 2.46
C ASP A 88 -6.56 -11.37 3.29
N LYS A 89 -6.60 -11.01 4.57
CA LYS A 89 -5.42 -10.95 5.48
C LYS A 89 -4.63 -12.24 5.52
N ASP A 90 -5.29 -13.38 5.64
CA ASP A 90 -4.61 -14.67 5.72
C ASP A 90 -3.85 -14.98 4.44
N GLN A 91 -4.42 -14.63 3.28
CA GLN A 91 -3.75 -14.79 1.99
C GLN A 91 -2.56 -13.83 1.85
N ILE A 92 -2.76 -12.57 2.22
CA ILE A 92 -1.70 -11.55 2.23
C ILE A 92 -0.53 -11.98 3.13
N ILE A 93 -0.81 -12.42 4.36
CA ILE A 93 0.21 -12.88 5.31
C ILE A 93 0.90 -14.15 4.80
N ALA A 94 0.16 -15.09 4.21
CA ALA A 94 0.76 -16.30 3.64
C ALA A 94 1.73 -15.96 2.49
N SER A 95 1.35 -15.04 1.60
CA SER A 95 2.22 -14.55 0.52
C SER A 95 3.41 -13.77 1.08
N LEU A 96 3.21 -12.89 2.06
CA LEU A 96 4.27 -12.15 2.75
C LEU A 96 5.31 -13.08 3.38
N ARG A 97 4.88 -14.11 4.13
CA ARG A 97 5.79 -15.07 4.79
C ARG A 97 6.59 -15.92 3.79
N LYS A 98 6.07 -16.13 2.58
CA LYS A 98 6.78 -16.79 1.49
C LYS A 98 7.83 -15.87 0.87
N ALA A 99 7.45 -14.62 0.59
CA ALA A 99 8.33 -13.63 -0.03
C ALA A 99 9.41 -13.09 0.93
N TYR A 100 9.08 -12.96 2.22
CA TYR A 100 9.93 -12.38 3.25
C TYR A 100 10.03 -13.32 4.46
N PRO A 101 11.05 -14.21 4.49
CA PRO A 101 11.26 -15.16 5.57
C PRO A 101 11.27 -14.58 7.00
N PRO A 102 11.73 -13.34 7.27
CA PRO A 102 11.69 -12.76 8.61
C PRO A 102 10.29 -12.67 9.23
N PHE A 103 9.22 -12.59 8.43
CA PHE A 103 7.84 -12.51 8.94
C PHE A 103 7.24 -13.87 9.33
N LYS A 104 7.95 -14.99 9.15
CA LYS A 104 7.43 -16.34 9.46
C LYS A 104 7.04 -16.52 10.93
N GLU A 105 7.79 -15.90 11.84
CA GLU A 105 7.59 -16.01 13.30
C GLU A 105 6.76 -14.87 13.90
N THR A 106 6.25 -13.99 13.04
CA THR A 106 5.44 -12.84 13.44
C THR A 106 3.98 -13.25 13.58
N LYS A 107 3.37 -12.89 14.72
CA LYS A 107 1.96 -13.16 15.03
C LYS A 107 1.07 -11.92 14.87
N GLU A 108 1.60 -10.75 15.20
CA GLU A 108 0.89 -9.48 15.13
C GLU A 108 1.35 -8.70 13.90
N PHE A 109 0.39 -8.26 13.10
CA PHE A 109 0.63 -7.48 11.88
C PHE A 109 -0.16 -6.19 11.98
N GLU A 110 0.51 -5.10 11.60
CA GLU A 110 -0.10 -3.79 11.44
C GLU A 110 -0.06 -3.46 9.96
N PHE A 111 -1.15 -2.90 9.45
CA PHE A 111 -1.28 -2.54 8.06
C PHE A 111 -1.36 -1.03 7.91
N ALA A 112 -0.82 -0.52 6.82
CA ALA A 112 -0.98 0.86 6.42
C ALA A 112 -1.11 0.93 4.91
N PHE A 113 -1.55 2.06 4.39
CA PHE A 113 -1.53 2.31 2.97
C PHE A 113 -1.10 3.74 2.66
N LYS A 114 -0.76 3.99 1.40
CA LYS A 114 -0.66 5.36 0.87
C LYS A 114 -1.26 5.41 -0.52
N ILE A 115 -1.60 6.61 -0.96
CA ILE A 115 -1.89 6.89 -2.35
C ILE A 115 -0.55 7.00 -3.10
N ARG A 116 -0.41 6.30 -4.22
CA ARG A 116 0.80 6.31 -5.03
C ARG A 116 0.91 7.64 -5.75
N ASP A 117 2.03 8.30 -5.57
CA ASP A 117 2.34 9.52 -6.31
C ASP A 117 2.65 9.19 -7.77
N ARG A 118 1.77 9.66 -8.67
CA ARG A 118 1.92 9.50 -10.13
C ARG A 118 3.09 10.30 -10.69
N THR A 119 3.47 11.41 -10.05
CA THR A 119 4.59 12.27 -10.47
C THR A 119 5.94 11.66 -10.11
N ASN A 120 5.98 10.83 -9.06
CA ASN A 120 7.19 10.12 -8.63
C ASN A 120 6.91 8.62 -8.37
N PRO A 121 6.62 7.85 -9.43
CA PRO A 121 6.16 6.46 -9.30
C PRO A 121 7.23 5.50 -8.77
N LYS A 122 8.50 5.90 -8.80
CA LYS A 122 9.65 5.12 -8.30
C LYS A 122 9.67 5.03 -6.77
N GLU A 123 9.05 5.99 -6.07
CA GLU A 123 8.99 6.04 -4.60
C GLU A 123 7.85 5.21 -4.00
N TRP A 124 7.14 4.42 -4.81
CA TRP A 124 6.00 3.60 -4.37
C TRP A 124 6.34 2.73 -3.15
N TYR A 125 7.55 2.18 -3.08
CA TYR A 125 8.01 1.28 -2.02
C TYR A 125 8.45 2.01 -0.73
N LEU A 126 8.61 3.33 -0.76
CA LEU A 126 9.05 4.10 0.41
C LEU A 126 7.91 4.33 1.40
N PRO A 127 8.10 4.10 2.70
CA PRO A 127 7.07 4.28 3.72
C PRO A 127 6.93 5.75 4.13
N LYS A 128 6.47 6.60 3.19
CA LYS A 128 6.18 8.01 3.41
C LYS A 128 4.68 8.27 3.30
N ASN A 129 4.15 9.18 4.11
CA ASN A 129 2.73 9.58 4.12
C ASN A 129 1.78 8.37 4.26
N LEU A 130 2.13 7.44 5.13
CA LEU A 130 1.33 6.25 5.39
C LEU A 130 0.11 6.61 6.25
N MET A 131 -1.05 6.12 5.84
CA MET A 131 -2.27 6.08 6.62
C MET A 131 -2.35 4.71 7.29
N GLU A 132 -2.20 4.68 8.62
CA GLU A 132 -2.30 3.43 9.38
C GLU A 132 -3.75 2.93 9.39
N ILE A 133 -3.92 1.63 9.17
CA ILE A 133 -5.21 0.97 9.20
C ILE A 133 -5.40 0.46 10.64
N PRO A 134 -6.47 0.88 11.34
CA PRO A 134 -6.74 0.41 12.68
C PRO A 134 -7.09 -1.10 12.68
N PRO A 135 -7.13 -1.75 13.85
CA PRO A 135 -7.60 -3.13 13.98
C PRO A 135 -8.97 -3.33 13.34
N GLU A 136 -9.24 -4.56 12.86
CA GLU A 136 -10.52 -4.90 12.22
C GLU A 136 -11.74 -4.57 13.09
N GLU A 137 -11.59 -4.71 14.41
CA GLU A 137 -12.63 -4.44 15.41
C GLU A 137 -13.01 -2.95 15.49
N ASP A 138 -12.08 -2.06 15.16
CA ASP A 138 -12.24 -0.60 15.19
C ASP A 138 -12.69 -0.04 13.82
N LEU A 139 -12.77 -0.88 12.79
CA LEU A 139 -13.30 -0.46 11.49
C LEU A 139 -14.82 -0.33 11.54
N GLU A 140 -15.33 0.77 11.01
CA GLU A 140 -16.76 1.01 10.88
C GLU A 140 -17.42 -0.09 10.06
N LYS A 141 -18.69 -0.39 10.31
CA LYS A 141 -19.45 -1.39 9.56
C LYS A 141 -19.89 -0.89 8.17
N ALA A 142 -18.95 -0.51 7.30
CA ALA A 142 -19.23 -0.30 5.88
C ALA A 142 -19.69 -1.62 5.18
N PRO A 143 -20.70 -1.58 4.29
CA PRO A 143 -21.14 -2.72 3.48
C PRO A 143 -20.02 -3.35 2.63
N LEU A 144 -20.03 -4.68 2.49
CA LEU A 144 -19.04 -5.41 1.66
C LEU A 144 -19.12 -5.06 0.17
N GLU A 145 -20.27 -4.61 -0.32
CA GLU A 145 -20.46 -4.14 -1.69
C GLU A 145 -19.60 -2.90 -1.96
N ASN A 146 -19.59 -1.93 -1.04
CA ASN A 146 -18.76 -0.72 -1.14
C ASN A 146 -17.27 -1.05 -1.23
N VAL A 147 -16.81 -2.06 -0.48
CA VAL A 147 -15.42 -2.52 -0.51
C VAL A 147 -15.07 -3.15 -1.85
N LYS A 148 -16.00 -3.91 -2.45
CA LYS A 148 -15.80 -4.49 -3.78
C LYS A 148 -15.76 -3.40 -4.85
N ASP A 149 -16.66 -2.43 -4.83
CA ASP A 149 -16.64 -1.33 -5.80
C ASP A 149 -15.37 -0.47 -5.68
N PHE A 150 -14.80 -0.42 -4.47
CA PHE A 150 -13.54 0.26 -4.22
C PHE A 150 -12.32 -0.48 -4.83
N PHE A 151 -12.33 -1.82 -4.86
CA PHE A 151 -11.16 -2.64 -5.21
C PHE A 151 -11.43 -3.81 -6.16
N SER A 152 -12.45 -3.74 -7.02
CA SER A 152 -13.13 -4.92 -7.60
C SER A 152 -12.24 -5.99 -8.24
N ASN A 153 -11.01 -5.64 -8.63
CA ASN A 153 -10.03 -6.56 -9.24
C ASN A 153 -8.63 -6.59 -8.59
N ALA A 154 -8.42 -5.90 -7.47
CA ALA A 154 -7.06 -5.54 -7.06
C ALA A 154 -6.45 -6.46 -5.97
N PHE A 155 -7.27 -7.07 -5.11
CA PHE A 155 -6.79 -8.06 -4.13
C PHE A 155 -6.86 -9.52 -4.60
N SER A 156 -7.66 -9.81 -5.64
CA SER A 156 -7.67 -11.12 -6.30
C SER A 156 -6.30 -11.50 -6.90
N GLY A 157 -5.46 -10.51 -7.20
CA GLY A 157 -4.09 -10.69 -7.69
C GLY A 157 -3.05 -11.05 -6.63
N PHE A 158 -3.31 -10.85 -5.33
CA PHE A 158 -2.36 -11.20 -4.26
C PHE A 158 -2.08 -12.72 -4.15
N GLY A 159 -2.97 -13.54 -4.73
CA GLY A 159 -2.80 -14.99 -4.87
C GLY A 159 -2.32 -15.44 -6.26
N ALA A 160 -2.28 -14.55 -7.25
CA ALA A 160 -1.93 -14.87 -8.64
C ALA A 160 -0.45 -14.60 -8.94
N ALA A 161 0.45 -15.03 -8.05
CA ALA A 161 1.85 -15.20 -8.41
C ALA A 161 2.05 -16.61 -9.00
N LYS A 162 1.88 -16.74 -10.32
CA LYS A 162 2.38 -17.79 -11.26
C LYS A 162 1.68 -17.53 -12.60
N LYS A 163 2.30 -17.48 -13.77
CA LYS A 163 3.59 -17.96 -14.29
C LYS A 163 3.69 -17.34 -15.68
N GLU A 164 4.82 -16.72 -16.03
CA GLU A 164 5.36 -16.76 -17.39
C GLU A 164 6.85 -17.09 -17.26
#